data_AF-A0A2G5UPB3-F1
#
_entry.id   AF-A0A2G5UPB3-F1
#
_cell.length_a   1.000
_cell.length_b   1.000
_cell.length_c   1.000
_cell.angle_alpha   90.00
_cell.angle_beta   90.00
_cell.angle_gamma   90.00
#
_symmetry.space_group_name_H-M   'P 1'
#
loop_
_entity.id
_entity.type
_entity.pdbx_description
1 polymer ?
#
loop_
_entity_poly.entity_id
_entity_poly.type
_entity_poly.pdbx_seq_one_letter_code
_entity_poly.pdbx_strand_id
1 'polypeptide(L)'
;MAESAKPKPDFRLMDLNYWCRRQMISHWDIKKQIAFSHCSKESFKLVKSLNQKPTITITLENRNWITVDVGDVRSCLIKLVDHEIAIPGYATPINFGLNARDAFVHLCEMYQNTKLVVRLNPYSITPLDAVRAVIDGFPIEEIIYSDGTNREAERDYIMDMLEFLLPSKLLLISRNPYDTYQEFRDQVLQFEYETIILQSPAQINLLDLKAINIEINTKVPSFQRRLLLTTQQFQGFIGKWIKSEIYPKFTKIVVHAGLRDIENYYQENILEGLLYQQLPNDWTCESFAGGPFLREHMTDNGIYEVQREADGQKAAICFQSFRGSVLWKFFVV
;
A
#
# COMPACT_ATOMS: atom_id res chain seq x y z
N MET A 1 15.32 -34.89 13.40
CA MET A 1 15.36 -34.00 14.57
C MET A 1 15.98 -32.69 14.12
N ALA A 2 15.15 -31.67 13.89
CA ALA A 2 15.62 -30.36 13.47
C ALA A 2 16.11 -29.59 14.70
N GLU A 3 17.35 -29.12 14.67
CA GLU A 3 17.87 -28.19 15.68
C GLU A 3 16.95 -26.98 15.75
N SER A 4 16.40 -26.71 16.94
CA SER A 4 15.68 -25.49 17.23
C SER A 4 16.67 -24.33 17.15
N ALA A 5 16.74 -23.68 15.99
CA ALA A 5 17.42 -22.42 15.84
C ALA A 5 16.82 -21.46 16.87
N LYS A 6 17.57 -21.17 17.95
CA LYS A 6 17.19 -20.18 18.95
C LYS A 6 16.82 -18.90 18.20
N PRO A 7 15.69 -18.25 18.50
CA PRO A 7 15.34 -16.98 17.87
C PRO A 7 16.50 -16.01 18.09
N LYS A 8 17.01 -15.44 17.00
CA LYS A 8 18.07 -14.41 17.08
C LYS A 8 17.54 -13.26 17.94
N PRO A 9 18.33 -12.72 18.88
CA PRO A 9 17.89 -11.58 19.67
C PRO A 9 17.61 -10.41 18.73
N ASP A 10 16.40 -9.89 18.83
CA ASP A 10 15.89 -8.77 18.05
C ASP A 10 16.48 -7.47 18.63
N PHE A 11 17.79 -7.25 18.44
CA PHE A 11 18.52 -6.13 19.05
C PHE A 11 18.62 -4.97 18.06
N ARG A 12 17.85 -3.89 18.29
CA ARG A 12 17.73 -2.76 17.37
C ARG A 12 18.34 -1.49 17.96
N LEU A 13 18.67 -0.49 17.13
CA LEU A 13 19.28 0.79 17.56
C LEU A 13 18.48 1.47 18.70
N MET A 14 17.16 1.27 18.73
CA MET A 14 16.24 1.83 19.71
C MET A 14 16.26 1.09 21.05
N ASP A 15 16.67 -0.18 21.06
CA ASP A 15 16.90 -0.94 22.29
C ASP A 15 18.19 -0.47 22.98
N LEU A 16 19.12 0.12 22.23
CA LEU A 16 20.30 0.80 22.77
C LEU A 16 19.92 2.05 23.58
N ASN A 17 18.98 2.87 23.08
CA ASN A 17 18.46 4.03 23.82
C ASN A 17 17.73 3.59 25.09
N TYR A 18 16.93 2.52 25.00
CA TYR A 18 16.27 1.90 26.15
C TYR A 18 17.28 1.33 27.17
N TRP A 19 18.34 0.66 26.71
CA TRP A 19 19.41 0.12 27.55
C TRP A 19 20.22 1.22 28.25
N CYS A 20 20.63 2.26 27.52
CA CYS A 20 21.34 3.42 28.07
C CYS A 20 20.52 4.14 29.15
N ARG A 21 19.19 4.25 28.98
CA ARG A 21 18.28 4.80 30.00
C ARG A 21 18.16 3.91 31.23
N ARG A 22 18.16 2.58 31.07
CA ARG A 22 18.04 1.61 32.16
C ARG A 22 19.29 1.52 33.04
N GLN A 23 20.49 1.80 32.50
CA GLN A 23 21.75 1.70 33.24
C GLN A 23 22.09 2.92 34.10
N MET A 24 21.19 3.91 34.26
CA MET A 24 21.41 5.08 35.14
C MET A 24 22.80 5.70 35.03
N ILE A 25 23.20 6.10 33.81
CA ILE A 25 24.30 7.05 33.65
C ILE A 25 23.79 8.40 34.19
N SER A 26 24.02 8.63 35.47
CA SER A 26 23.34 9.58 36.37
C SER A 26 23.62 11.07 36.13
N HIS A 27 24.12 11.46 34.95
CA HIS A 27 24.53 12.84 34.66
C HIS A 27 24.12 13.34 33.27
N TRP A 28 22.96 12.91 32.76
CA TRP A 28 22.47 13.39 31.47
C TRP A 28 21.39 14.48 31.61
N ASP A 29 21.88 15.72 31.53
CA ASP A 29 21.09 16.91 31.28
C ASP A 29 20.28 16.73 29.98
N ILE A 30 18.95 16.84 30.07
CA ILE A 30 17.98 16.74 28.97
C ILE A 30 18.30 17.72 27.83
N LYS A 31 19.08 18.78 28.09
CA LYS A 31 19.55 19.71 27.05
C LYS A 31 20.66 19.16 26.14
N LYS A 32 21.30 18.05 26.51
CA LYS A 32 22.28 17.36 25.67
C LYS A 32 21.56 16.29 24.86
N GLN A 33 21.07 16.68 23.68
CA GLN A 33 20.67 15.75 22.63
C GLN A 33 21.82 14.73 22.45
N ILE A 34 21.52 13.43 22.57
CA ILE A 34 22.50 12.39 22.29
C ILE A 34 22.82 12.49 20.80
N ALA A 35 23.98 13.03 20.44
CA ALA A 35 24.47 13.00 19.07
C ALA A 35 24.76 11.54 18.64
N PHE A 36 24.66 11.23 17.34
CA PHE A 36 24.89 9.89 16.78
C PHE A 36 26.33 9.45 17.02
N SER A 37 27.23 10.39 17.29
CA SER A 37 28.58 10.14 17.76
C SER A 37 28.65 9.22 19.00
N HIS A 38 27.53 9.01 19.70
CA HIS A 38 27.40 8.06 20.80
C HIS A 38 26.77 6.70 20.44
N CYS A 39 26.20 6.51 19.24
CA CYS A 39 26.02 5.17 18.69
C CYS A 39 27.40 4.66 18.28
N SER A 40 28.03 3.89 19.15
CA SER A 40 29.34 3.32 18.90
C SER A 40 29.35 2.63 17.51
N LYS A 41 30.47 2.72 16.79
CA LYS A 41 30.68 2.05 15.49
C LYS A 41 30.35 0.55 15.61
N GLU A 42 30.50 0.00 16.80
CA GLU A 42 30.18 -1.34 17.24
C GLU A 42 28.66 -1.60 17.25
N SER A 43 27.83 -0.67 17.73
CA SER A 43 26.37 -0.74 17.66
C SER A 43 25.86 -0.77 16.23
N PHE A 44 26.42 0.07 15.35
CA PHE A 44 26.08 0.08 13.93
C PHE A 44 26.46 -1.24 13.26
N LYS A 45 27.69 -1.72 13.50
CA LYS A 45 28.15 -3.03 13.01
C LYS A 45 27.26 -4.15 13.53
N LEU A 46 26.83 -4.09 14.78
CA LEU A 46 25.95 -5.09 15.39
C LEU A 46 24.60 -5.13 14.67
N VAL A 47 23.87 -4.01 14.59
CA VAL A 47 22.55 -3.97 13.92
C VAL A 47 22.67 -4.43 12.46
N LYS A 48 23.69 -3.94 11.73
CA LYS A 48 23.95 -4.37 10.36
C LYS A 48 24.28 -5.87 10.26
N SER A 49 25.02 -6.42 11.23
CA SER A 49 25.37 -7.86 11.27
C SER A 49 24.18 -8.78 11.57
N LEU A 50 23.13 -8.26 12.21
CA LEU A 50 21.90 -9.02 12.42
C LEU A 50 21.14 -9.27 11.11
N ASN A 51 21.47 -8.52 10.05
CA ASN A 51 20.93 -8.66 8.70
C ASN A 51 19.39 -8.61 8.68
N GLN A 52 18.82 -7.79 9.57
CA GLN A 52 17.39 -7.53 9.61
C GLN A 52 17.02 -6.61 8.45
N LYS A 53 15.94 -6.94 7.73
CA LYS A 53 15.41 -6.15 6.61
C LYS A 53 13.95 -5.75 6.88
N PRO A 54 13.70 -4.96 7.94
CA PRO A 54 12.36 -4.47 8.23
C PRO A 54 11.91 -3.48 7.15
N THR A 55 10.64 -3.50 6.77
CA THR A 55 10.06 -2.48 5.89
C THR A 55 10.14 -1.11 6.55
N ILE A 56 10.59 -0.09 5.81
CA ILE A 56 10.56 1.30 6.24
C ILE A 56 9.33 1.98 5.65
N THR A 57 8.47 2.49 6.52
CA THR A 57 7.28 3.26 6.15
C THR A 57 7.45 4.71 6.56
N ILE A 58 7.14 5.64 5.67
CA ILE A 58 7.23 7.08 5.89
C ILE A 58 5.82 7.66 5.91
N THR A 59 5.50 8.43 6.94
CA THR A 59 4.19 9.07 7.11
C THR A 59 4.36 10.60 7.21
N LEU A 60 3.60 11.34 6.39
CA LEU A 60 3.81 12.78 6.12
C LEU A 60 2.81 13.71 6.85
N GLU A 61 2.60 13.49 8.14
CA GLU A 61 1.53 14.12 8.93
C GLU A 61 1.90 15.46 9.61
N ASN A 62 3.14 15.95 9.48
CA ASN A 62 3.58 17.11 10.23
C ASN A 62 4.45 18.07 9.42
N ARG A 63 4.37 19.37 9.72
CA ARG A 63 5.17 20.41 9.05
C ARG A 63 6.67 20.32 9.35
N ASN A 64 7.03 19.84 10.53
CA ASN A 64 8.40 19.98 11.06
C ASN A 64 9.15 18.65 11.13
N TRP A 65 8.51 17.52 10.84
CA TRP A 65 9.14 16.20 10.84
C TRP A 65 8.39 15.23 9.93
N ILE A 66 9.08 14.17 9.51
CA ILE A 66 8.49 12.95 8.97
C ILE A 66 8.50 11.86 10.05
N THR A 67 7.45 11.06 10.09
CA THR A 67 7.39 9.85 10.91
C THR A 67 7.91 8.68 10.08
N VAL A 68 8.86 7.93 10.63
CA VAL A 68 9.47 6.77 9.98
C VAL A 68 9.28 5.55 10.86
N ASP A 69 8.48 4.61 10.39
CA ASP A 69 8.25 3.33 11.06
C ASP A 69 9.20 2.27 10.50
N VAL A 70 9.82 1.48 11.38
CA VAL A 70 10.75 0.41 11.02
C VAL A 70 10.17 -0.93 11.47
N GLY A 71 9.45 -1.60 10.58
CA GLY A 71 8.64 -2.78 10.90
C GLY A 71 7.49 -2.47 11.88
N ASP A 72 6.94 -3.50 12.54
CA ASP A 72 5.68 -3.40 13.30
C ASP A 72 5.81 -2.83 14.73
N VAL A 73 6.98 -2.34 15.13
CA VAL A 73 7.31 -2.26 16.57
C VAL A 73 7.40 -0.83 17.10
N ARG A 74 8.00 0.13 16.37
CA ARG A 74 8.15 1.53 16.85
C ARG A 74 8.33 2.57 15.74
N SER A 75 7.72 3.74 15.96
CA SER A 75 7.86 4.96 15.15
C SER A 75 9.08 5.79 15.57
N CYS A 76 9.77 6.32 14.57
CA CYS A 76 10.88 7.26 14.71
C CYS A 76 10.51 8.61 14.08
N LEU A 77 11.11 9.72 14.53
CA LEU A 77 10.89 11.03 13.92
C LEU A 77 12.18 11.55 13.31
N ILE A 78 12.16 11.90 12.03
CA ILE A 78 13.23 12.67 11.38
C ILE A 78 12.75 14.10 11.28
N LYS A 79 13.43 15.02 11.96
CA LYS A 79 13.08 16.43 11.96
C LYS A 79 13.56 17.07 10.67
N LEU A 80 12.72 17.92 10.11
CA LEU A 80 12.99 18.68 8.89
C LEU A 80 13.55 20.07 9.21
N VAL A 81 13.34 20.54 10.44
CA VAL A 81 13.81 21.83 10.95
C VAL A 81 14.61 21.60 12.22
N ASP A 82 15.76 22.27 12.36
CA ASP A 82 16.69 22.10 13.49
C ASP A 82 16.17 22.70 14.81
N HIS A 83 15.01 23.37 14.82
CA HIS A 83 14.51 24.09 15.97
C HIS A 83 13.14 23.54 16.43
N GLU A 84 13.19 22.97 17.64
CA GLU A 84 12.09 22.65 18.54
C GLU A 84 11.42 21.26 18.50
N ILE A 85 10.83 21.00 19.67
CA ILE A 85 10.01 19.90 20.13
C ILE A 85 10.74 18.58 20.43
N ALA A 86 11.05 18.38 21.71
CA ALA A 86 10.99 17.07 22.34
C ALA A 86 9.58 16.94 22.92
N ILE A 87 8.65 16.27 22.23
CA ILE A 87 7.40 15.85 22.87
C ILE A 87 7.76 14.61 23.68
N PRO A 88 7.70 14.65 25.02
CA PRO A 88 7.98 13.48 25.83
C PRO A 88 6.94 12.40 25.52
N GLY A 89 7.38 11.24 25.02
CA GLY A 89 6.61 10.00 25.06
C GLY A 89 6.06 9.42 23.76
N TYR A 90 6.08 10.13 22.62
CA TYR A 90 5.41 9.62 21.41
C TYR A 90 6.36 8.94 20.40
N ALA A 91 7.58 9.46 20.20
CA ALA A 91 8.58 8.85 19.33
C ALA A 91 9.98 9.42 19.59
N THR A 92 11.03 8.70 19.18
CA THR A 92 12.43 9.13 19.39
C THR A 92 12.90 9.96 18.19
N PRO A 93 13.33 11.22 18.39
CA PRO A 93 13.97 12.00 17.32
C PRO A 93 15.30 11.37 16.89
N ILE A 94 15.52 11.26 15.57
CA ILE A 94 16.73 10.67 14.97
C ILE A 94 17.72 11.74 14.48
N ASN A 95 17.43 13.04 14.59
CA ASN A 95 18.33 14.03 13.98
C ASN A 95 19.75 14.08 14.54
N PHE A 96 20.06 13.47 15.69
CA PHE A 96 21.41 13.08 16.13
C PHE A 96 22.65 13.96 15.73
N GLY A 97 22.53 15.27 15.52
CA GLY A 97 23.58 16.16 14.98
C GLY A 97 23.80 16.11 13.45
N LEU A 98 22.95 15.40 12.71
CA LEU A 98 22.93 15.31 11.25
C LEU A 98 21.75 16.10 10.68
N ASN A 99 21.87 16.53 9.42
CA ASN A 99 20.69 17.02 8.70
C ASN A 99 19.71 15.85 8.43
N ALA A 100 18.46 16.19 8.12
CA ALA A 100 17.38 15.23 7.92
C ALA A 100 17.70 14.14 6.88
N ARG A 101 18.37 14.54 5.78
CA ARG A 101 18.74 13.64 4.68
C ARG A 101 19.77 12.62 5.13
N ASP A 102 20.86 13.06 5.74
CA ASP A 102 21.94 12.17 6.19
C ASP A 102 21.43 11.20 7.27
N ALA A 103 20.59 11.69 8.18
CA ALA A 103 19.91 10.87 9.17
C ALA A 103 19.06 9.76 8.53
N PHE A 104 18.31 10.09 7.47
CA PHE A 104 17.48 9.14 6.73
C PHE A 104 18.31 8.13 5.92
N VAL A 105 19.35 8.59 5.22
CA VAL A 105 20.28 7.73 4.46
C VAL A 105 20.91 6.71 5.39
N HIS A 106 21.42 7.14 6.54
CA HIS A 106 22.02 6.23 7.52
C HIS A 106 21.03 5.22 8.09
N LEU A 107 19.77 5.62 8.31
CA LEU A 107 18.73 4.69 8.73
C LEU A 107 18.51 3.59 7.68
N CYS A 108 18.45 3.98 6.41
CA CYS A 108 18.29 3.04 5.29
C CYS A 108 19.51 2.11 5.16
N GLU A 109 20.73 2.63 5.26
CA GLU A 109 21.98 1.86 5.22
C GLU A 109 22.07 0.83 6.34
N MET A 110 21.66 1.21 7.55
CA MET A 110 21.71 0.34 8.73
C MET A 110 20.82 -0.90 8.56
N TYR A 111 19.64 -0.72 7.97
CA TYR A 111 18.67 -1.81 7.74
C TYR A 111 18.74 -2.39 6.32
N GLN A 112 19.71 -1.97 5.51
CA GLN A 112 19.87 -2.37 4.11
C GLN A 112 18.57 -2.17 3.28
N ASN A 113 17.81 -1.13 3.60
CA ASN A 113 16.59 -0.80 2.89
C ASN A 113 16.91 0.04 1.67
N THR A 114 16.47 -0.45 0.52
CA THR A 114 16.66 0.22 -0.77
C THR A 114 15.37 0.76 -1.34
N LYS A 115 14.24 0.57 -0.66
CA LYS A 115 12.89 0.78 -1.18
C LYS A 115 12.01 1.35 -0.10
N LEU A 116 11.11 2.27 -0.48
CA LEU A 116 10.29 3.02 0.47
C LEU A 116 8.81 2.72 0.32
N VAL A 117 8.12 2.68 1.46
CA VAL A 117 6.65 2.75 1.54
C VAL A 117 6.28 4.14 2.03
N VAL A 118 5.47 4.87 1.26
CA VAL A 118 5.04 6.23 1.61
C VAL A 118 3.53 6.24 1.89
N ARG A 119 3.16 6.77 3.06
CA ARG A 119 1.78 6.94 3.51
C ARG A 119 1.36 8.39 3.42
N LEU A 120 0.33 8.63 2.62
CA LEU A 120 -0.39 9.88 2.50
C LEU A 120 -1.72 9.73 3.25
N ASN A 121 -1.90 10.53 4.29
CA ASN A 121 -3.11 10.59 5.11
C ASN A 121 -3.86 11.92 4.85
N PRO A 122 -5.14 12.07 5.24
CA PRO A 122 -5.91 13.28 4.96
C PRO A 122 -5.29 14.54 5.57
N TYR A 123 -4.60 14.39 6.69
CA TYR A 123 -3.94 15.47 7.42
C TYR A 123 -2.46 15.64 7.03
N SER A 124 -2.05 15.09 5.89
CA SER A 124 -0.67 15.24 5.45
C SER A 124 -0.38 16.69 5.07
N ILE A 125 0.65 17.26 5.67
CA ILE A 125 0.97 18.70 5.56
C ILE A 125 2.47 18.97 5.54
N THR A 126 3.30 17.94 5.38
CA THR A 126 4.76 18.07 5.37
C THR A 126 5.21 18.79 4.09
N PRO A 127 5.94 19.91 4.14
CA PRO A 127 6.34 20.64 2.94
C PRO A 127 7.04 19.74 1.90
N LEU A 128 6.56 19.79 0.65
CA LEU A 128 7.03 18.92 -0.44
C LEU A 128 8.54 19.04 -0.69
N ASP A 129 9.08 20.25 -0.64
CA ASP A 129 10.51 20.55 -0.77
C ASP A 129 11.33 19.85 0.32
N ALA A 130 10.82 19.85 1.56
CA ALA A 130 11.46 19.17 2.68
C ALA A 130 11.40 17.64 2.53
N VAL A 131 10.27 17.09 2.07
CA VAL A 131 10.16 15.66 1.77
C VAL A 131 11.14 15.27 0.67
N ARG A 132 11.16 16.03 -0.43
CA ARG A 132 12.09 15.84 -1.55
C ARG A 132 13.53 15.86 -1.09
N ALA A 133 13.94 16.82 -0.27
CA ALA A 133 15.30 16.89 0.25
C ALA A 133 15.74 15.61 0.98
N VAL A 134 14.80 14.92 1.65
CA VAL A 134 15.10 13.70 2.42
C VAL A 134 15.07 12.44 1.56
N ILE A 135 14.00 12.22 0.78
CA ILE A 135 13.76 10.93 0.12
C ILE A 135 14.20 10.87 -1.35
N ASP A 136 14.61 12.00 -1.94
CA ASP A 136 15.05 12.02 -3.33
C ASP A 136 16.26 11.10 -3.57
N GLY A 137 16.17 10.31 -4.64
CA GLY A 137 17.11 9.24 -5.00
C GLY A 137 16.77 7.84 -4.46
N PHE A 138 15.75 7.70 -3.61
CA PHE A 138 15.26 6.38 -3.17
C PHE A 138 14.07 5.93 -4.03
N PRO A 139 14.05 4.69 -4.55
CA PRO A 139 12.91 4.19 -5.29
C PRO A 139 11.71 3.97 -4.36
N ILE A 140 10.55 4.47 -4.80
CA ILE A 140 9.28 4.29 -4.12
C ILE A 140 8.69 2.94 -4.54
N GLU A 141 8.54 2.02 -3.59
CA GLU A 141 7.96 0.71 -3.83
C GLU A 141 6.44 0.78 -3.71
N GLU A 142 5.95 1.40 -2.64
CA GLU A 142 4.53 1.44 -2.32
C GLU A 142 4.09 2.85 -1.94
N ILE A 143 2.93 3.25 -2.47
CA ILE A 143 2.24 4.47 -2.06
C ILE A 143 0.89 4.05 -1.50
N ILE A 144 0.59 4.50 -0.28
CA ILE A 144 -0.67 4.23 0.41
C ILE A 144 -1.31 5.58 0.71
N TYR A 145 -2.32 5.95 -0.08
CA TYR A 145 -3.17 7.10 0.20
C TYR A 145 -4.46 6.62 0.88
N SER A 146 -4.51 6.78 2.20
CA SER A 146 -5.64 6.39 3.04
C SER A 146 -6.51 7.59 3.40
N ASP A 147 -7.81 7.48 3.13
CA ASP A 147 -8.88 8.43 3.49
C ASP A 147 -8.76 9.84 2.84
N GLY A 148 -9.84 10.25 2.17
CA GLY A 148 -9.84 11.41 1.28
C GLY A 148 -10.51 12.62 1.89
N THR A 149 -9.77 13.73 1.93
CA THR A 149 -10.27 15.03 2.35
C THR A 149 -11.12 15.71 1.27
N ASN A 150 -12.13 16.49 1.69
CA ASN A 150 -12.89 17.38 0.81
C ASN A 150 -12.32 18.82 0.83
N ARG A 151 -11.21 19.05 1.53
CA ARG A 151 -10.58 20.38 1.61
C ARG A 151 -9.63 20.55 0.44
N GLU A 152 -9.84 21.60 -0.33
CA GLU A 152 -9.07 21.95 -1.52
C GLU A 152 -7.55 21.99 -1.26
N ALA A 153 -7.10 22.70 -0.22
CA ALA A 153 -5.67 22.79 0.09
C ALA A 153 -5.00 21.45 0.45
N GLU A 154 -5.73 20.53 1.09
CA GLU A 154 -5.21 19.19 1.41
C GLU A 154 -5.22 18.31 0.14
N ARG A 155 -6.19 18.50 -0.75
CA ARG A 155 -6.27 17.82 -2.04
C ARG A 155 -5.12 18.21 -2.97
N ASP A 156 -4.85 19.51 -3.11
CA ASP A 156 -3.75 20.03 -3.94
C ASP A 156 -2.41 19.47 -3.44
N TYR A 157 -2.20 19.44 -2.12
CA TYR A 157 -1.03 18.81 -1.52
C TYR A 157 -0.88 17.33 -1.91
N ILE A 158 -1.97 16.55 -1.88
CA ILE A 158 -1.94 15.14 -2.28
C ILE A 158 -1.61 14.99 -3.76
N MET A 159 -2.16 15.85 -4.62
CA MET A 159 -1.86 15.85 -6.06
C MET A 159 -0.36 16.12 -6.31
N ASP A 160 0.20 17.15 -5.69
CA ASP A 160 1.62 17.50 -5.80
C ASP A 160 2.53 16.37 -5.27
N MET A 161 2.14 15.73 -4.17
CA MET A 161 2.86 14.59 -3.61
C MET A 161 2.81 13.37 -4.54
N LEU A 162 1.66 13.06 -5.14
CA LEU A 162 1.53 11.96 -6.09
C LEU A 162 2.37 12.20 -7.36
N GLU A 163 2.38 13.43 -7.88
CA GLU A 163 3.24 13.81 -9.00
C GLU A 163 4.72 13.57 -8.70
N PHE A 164 5.14 13.85 -7.46
CA PHE A 164 6.52 13.62 -7.03
C PHE A 164 6.87 12.14 -6.76
N LEU A 165 5.94 11.38 -6.18
CA LEU A 165 6.21 10.01 -5.70
C LEU A 165 6.06 8.95 -6.79
N LEU A 166 5.24 9.20 -7.81
CA LEU A 166 5.00 8.25 -8.89
C LEU A 166 6.18 8.20 -9.87
N PRO A 167 6.46 7.04 -10.50
CA PRO A 167 5.72 5.78 -10.37
C PRO A 167 6.12 4.93 -9.14
N SER A 168 5.20 4.09 -8.67
CA SER A 168 5.45 3.05 -7.66
C SER A 168 5.06 1.67 -8.18
N LYS A 169 5.46 0.60 -7.48
CA LYS A 169 5.02 -0.77 -7.82
C LYS A 169 3.62 -1.08 -7.30
N LEU A 170 3.36 -0.70 -6.06
CA LEU A 170 2.06 -0.82 -5.42
C LEU A 170 1.47 0.56 -5.19
N LEU A 171 0.22 0.73 -5.57
CA LEU A 171 -0.54 1.94 -5.31
C LEU A 171 -1.87 1.57 -4.65
N LEU A 172 -2.08 2.05 -3.42
CA LEU A 172 -3.38 2.03 -2.75
C LEU A 172 -3.93 3.45 -2.69
N ILE A 173 -5.12 3.66 -3.25
CA ILE A 173 -5.80 4.96 -3.25
C ILE A 173 -7.22 4.79 -2.69
N SER A 174 -7.54 5.50 -1.61
CA SER A 174 -8.88 5.45 -1.02
C SER A 174 -9.93 6.34 -1.70
N ARG A 175 -9.52 7.41 -2.40
CA ARG A 175 -10.39 8.30 -3.19
C ARG A 175 -9.59 8.96 -4.30
N ASN A 176 -10.22 9.24 -5.43
CA ASN A 176 -9.62 10.06 -6.47
C ASN A 176 -9.37 11.49 -5.93
N PRO A 177 -8.12 11.98 -5.86
CA PRO A 177 -7.85 13.35 -5.43
C PRO A 177 -8.05 14.38 -6.56
N TYR A 178 -8.25 13.96 -7.81
CA TYR A 178 -8.46 14.87 -8.94
C TYR A 178 -9.93 15.21 -9.14
N ASP A 179 -10.20 16.37 -9.72
CA ASP A 179 -11.56 16.85 -10.02
C ASP A 179 -12.26 15.96 -11.06
N THR A 180 -11.50 15.42 -12.00
CA THR A 180 -12.03 14.56 -13.05
C THR A 180 -11.37 13.19 -13.09
N TYR A 181 -12.12 12.19 -13.61
CA TYR A 181 -11.55 10.87 -13.89
C TYR A 181 -10.45 10.96 -14.98
N GLN A 182 -10.58 11.88 -15.93
CA GLN A 182 -9.60 12.03 -17.01
C GLN A 182 -8.24 12.50 -16.48
N GLU A 183 -8.22 13.47 -15.56
CA GLU A 183 -6.99 13.87 -14.88
C GLU A 183 -6.39 12.73 -14.06
N PHE A 184 -7.21 12.00 -13.31
CA PHE A 184 -6.72 10.83 -12.57
C PHE A 184 -6.11 9.77 -13.48
N ARG A 185 -6.75 9.52 -14.63
CA ARG A 185 -6.25 8.61 -15.66
C ARG A 185 -4.90 9.08 -16.18
N ASP A 186 -4.82 10.34 -16.58
CA ASP A 186 -3.66 10.90 -17.24
C ASP A 186 -2.50 11.13 -16.28
N GLN A 187 -2.74 11.39 -15.00
CA GLN A 187 -1.70 11.66 -14.01
C GLN A 187 -1.29 10.41 -13.22
N VAL A 188 -2.22 9.49 -12.95
CA VAL A 188 -1.98 8.33 -12.07
C VAL A 188 -2.08 7.00 -12.81
N LEU A 189 -3.15 6.75 -13.56
CA LEU A 189 -3.36 5.43 -14.20
C LEU A 189 -2.53 5.23 -15.48
N GLN A 190 -1.85 6.27 -15.97
CA GLN A 190 -0.96 6.19 -17.12
C GLN A 190 0.24 5.24 -16.90
N PHE A 191 0.67 5.08 -15.65
CA PHE A 191 1.83 4.27 -15.24
C PHE A 191 1.49 2.77 -15.15
N GLU A 192 2.51 1.92 -15.26
CA GLU A 192 2.38 0.47 -15.04
C GLU A 192 2.61 0.12 -13.56
N TYR A 193 1.74 -0.69 -12.99
CA TYR A 193 1.82 -1.15 -11.60
C TYR A 193 1.96 -2.67 -11.52
N GLU A 194 2.64 -3.17 -10.49
CA GLU A 194 2.51 -4.58 -10.09
C GLU A 194 1.16 -4.81 -9.41
N THR A 195 0.73 -3.87 -8.54
CA THR A 195 -0.55 -3.96 -7.85
C THR A 195 -1.20 -2.58 -7.72
N ILE A 196 -2.48 -2.47 -8.08
CA ILE A 196 -3.29 -1.28 -7.79
C ILE A 196 -4.51 -1.65 -6.94
N ILE A 197 -4.73 -0.90 -5.86
CA ILE A 197 -5.83 -1.08 -4.92
C ILE A 197 -6.64 0.22 -4.89
N LEU A 198 -7.84 0.19 -5.43
CA LEU A 198 -8.75 1.34 -5.45
C LEU A 198 -9.86 1.11 -4.44
N GLN A 199 -9.90 1.90 -3.37
CA GLN A 199 -11.02 1.89 -2.43
C GLN A 199 -12.02 2.98 -2.84
N SER A 200 -13.31 2.64 -2.79
CA SER A 200 -14.45 3.51 -3.07
C SER A 200 -14.28 4.47 -4.26
N PRO A 201 -13.84 4.00 -5.46
CA PRO A 201 -13.63 4.90 -6.59
C PRO A 201 -14.96 5.51 -7.07
N ALA A 202 -15.03 6.83 -7.26
CA ALA A 202 -16.25 7.50 -7.72
C ALA A 202 -16.62 7.20 -9.19
N GLN A 203 -15.60 6.89 -10.00
CA GLN A 203 -15.71 6.44 -11.38
C GLN A 203 -14.50 5.56 -11.67
N ILE A 204 -14.70 4.48 -12.44
CA ILE A 204 -13.61 3.63 -12.89
C ILE A 204 -13.93 3.04 -14.27
N ASN A 205 -12.92 2.96 -15.13
CA ASN A 205 -12.94 2.17 -16.34
C ASN A 205 -11.81 1.14 -16.27
N LEU A 206 -12.17 -0.14 -16.18
CA LEU A 206 -11.21 -1.24 -16.00
C LEU A 206 -10.17 -1.31 -17.12
N LEU A 207 -10.49 -0.81 -18.32
CA LEU A 207 -9.59 -0.80 -19.47
C LEU A 207 -8.46 0.23 -19.37
N ASP A 208 -8.56 1.19 -18.45
CA ASP A 208 -7.50 2.17 -18.20
C ASP A 208 -6.46 1.67 -17.20
N LEU A 209 -6.70 0.53 -16.54
CA LEU A 209 -5.82 -0.01 -15.51
C LEU A 209 -4.67 -0.81 -16.11
N LYS A 210 -3.46 -0.25 -16.05
CA LYS A 210 -2.21 -0.93 -16.44
C LYS A 210 -1.55 -1.59 -15.23
N ALA A 211 -2.16 -2.64 -14.72
CA ALA A 211 -1.63 -3.36 -13.56
C ALA A 211 -1.63 -4.88 -13.77
N ILE A 212 -0.66 -5.56 -13.14
CA ILE A 212 -0.62 -7.03 -13.08
C ILE A 212 -1.76 -7.52 -12.18
N ASN A 213 -1.87 -6.95 -10.97
CA ASN A 213 -2.91 -7.24 -9.99
C ASN A 213 -3.78 -6.01 -9.70
N ILE A 214 -5.09 -6.20 -9.65
CA ILE A 214 -6.07 -5.15 -9.38
C ILE A 214 -6.99 -5.58 -8.23
N GLU A 215 -7.16 -4.71 -7.24
CA GLU A 215 -8.19 -4.83 -6.22
C GLU A 215 -9.06 -3.57 -6.23
N ILE A 216 -10.37 -3.74 -6.32
CA ILE A 216 -11.33 -2.64 -6.31
C ILE A 216 -12.32 -2.90 -5.20
N ASN A 217 -12.41 -1.99 -4.24
CA ASN A 217 -13.39 -2.06 -3.17
C ASN A 217 -14.49 -1.02 -3.41
N THR A 218 -15.64 -1.44 -3.89
CA THR A 218 -16.78 -0.57 -4.18
C THR A 218 -17.70 -0.40 -2.98
N LYS A 219 -17.32 -0.80 -1.75
CA LYS A 219 -18.14 -0.49 -0.56
C LYS A 219 -18.36 1.01 -0.48
N VAL A 220 -19.58 1.42 -0.82
CA VAL A 220 -20.01 2.81 -0.78
C VAL A 220 -20.53 3.10 0.63
N PRO A 221 -20.19 4.23 1.25
CA PRO A 221 -20.95 4.71 2.40
C PRO A 221 -22.43 4.78 2.01
N SER A 222 -23.32 4.30 2.89
CA SER A 222 -24.75 4.02 2.67
C SER A 222 -25.63 5.15 2.09
N PHE A 223 -25.07 6.33 1.84
CA PHE A 223 -25.75 7.52 1.34
C PHE A 223 -25.55 7.81 -0.15
N GLN A 224 -24.61 7.15 -0.84
CA GLN A 224 -24.41 7.28 -2.29
C GLN A 224 -24.94 6.03 -3.01
N ARG A 225 -26.04 6.17 -3.76
CA ARG A 225 -26.83 5.06 -4.36
C ARG A 225 -26.43 4.69 -5.80
N ARG A 226 -25.23 5.01 -6.27
CA ARG A 226 -24.82 4.65 -7.65
C ARG A 226 -23.88 3.46 -7.63
N LEU A 227 -24.25 2.42 -8.39
CA LEU A 227 -23.37 1.34 -8.83
C LEU A 227 -22.15 1.95 -9.54
N LEU A 228 -20.97 1.76 -8.96
CA LEU A 228 -19.71 2.33 -9.45
C LEU A 228 -19.04 1.46 -10.54
N LEU A 229 -19.31 0.15 -10.50
CA LEU A 229 -18.87 -0.83 -11.49
C LEU A 229 -20.06 -1.75 -11.81
N THR A 230 -20.48 -1.78 -13.08
CA THR A 230 -21.59 -2.64 -13.52
C THR A 230 -21.10 -4.03 -13.91
N THR A 231 -22.01 -5.01 -13.92
CA THR A 231 -21.71 -6.36 -14.42
C THR A 231 -21.25 -6.32 -15.88
N GLN A 232 -21.84 -5.44 -16.69
CA GLN A 232 -21.47 -5.21 -18.09
C GLN A 232 -20.04 -4.67 -18.25
N GLN A 233 -19.58 -3.78 -17.38
CA GLN A 233 -18.20 -3.28 -17.43
C GLN A 233 -17.20 -4.40 -17.13
N PHE A 234 -17.51 -5.27 -16.17
CA PHE A 234 -16.68 -6.41 -15.82
C PHE A 234 -16.70 -7.49 -16.93
N GLN A 235 -17.87 -7.79 -17.47
CA GLN A 235 -18.05 -8.69 -18.61
C GLN A 235 -17.28 -8.19 -19.85
N GLY A 236 -17.39 -6.91 -20.18
CA GLY A 236 -16.66 -6.29 -21.28
C GLY A 236 -15.15 -6.33 -21.09
N PHE A 237 -14.66 -6.17 -19.86
CA PHE A 237 -13.24 -6.36 -19.52
C PHE A 237 -12.78 -7.80 -19.81
N ILE A 238 -13.52 -8.81 -19.33
CA ILE A 238 -13.19 -10.23 -19.57
C ILE A 238 -13.21 -10.53 -21.07
N GLY A 239 -14.24 -10.08 -21.80
CA GLY A 239 -14.35 -10.27 -23.24
C GLY A 239 -13.17 -9.68 -24.01
N LYS A 240 -12.68 -8.50 -23.61
CA LYS A 240 -11.48 -7.91 -24.20
C LYS A 240 -10.20 -8.65 -23.81
N TRP A 241 -10.10 -9.21 -22.59
CA TRP A 241 -8.99 -10.07 -22.21
C TRP A 241 -8.93 -11.34 -23.06
N ILE A 242 -10.07 -12.01 -23.27
CA ILE A 242 -10.18 -13.20 -24.11
C ILE A 242 -9.65 -12.93 -25.52
N LYS A 243 -9.97 -11.75 -26.07
CA LYS A 243 -9.50 -11.30 -27.39
C LYS A 243 -8.09 -10.70 -27.42
N SER A 244 -7.38 -10.69 -26.28
CA SER A 244 -6.05 -10.09 -26.15
C SER A 244 -6.01 -8.58 -26.45
N GLU A 245 -7.09 -7.85 -26.16
CA GLU A 245 -7.23 -6.40 -26.40
C GLU A 245 -6.92 -5.54 -25.17
N ILE A 246 -6.47 -6.14 -24.06
CA ILE A 246 -6.12 -5.43 -22.82
C ILE A 246 -4.63 -5.57 -22.47
N TYR A 247 -4.24 -4.96 -21.35
CA TYR A 247 -2.87 -5.01 -20.84
C TYR A 247 -2.36 -6.47 -20.72
N PRO A 248 -1.29 -6.84 -21.44
CA PRO A 248 -0.93 -8.25 -21.61
C PRO A 248 -0.30 -8.89 -20.36
N LYS A 249 0.21 -8.10 -19.41
CA LYS A 249 0.77 -8.61 -18.15
C LYS A 249 -0.28 -8.81 -17.06
N PHE A 250 -1.54 -8.56 -17.36
CA PHE A 250 -2.63 -8.72 -16.41
C PHE A 250 -2.75 -10.18 -15.94
N THR A 251 -2.82 -10.38 -14.63
CA THR A 251 -2.98 -11.72 -14.02
C THR A 251 -4.21 -11.82 -13.14
N LYS A 252 -4.64 -10.74 -12.48
CA LYS A 252 -5.69 -10.83 -11.46
C LYS A 252 -6.47 -9.53 -11.26
N ILE A 253 -7.77 -9.65 -11.13
CA ILE A 253 -8.67 -8.59 -10.66
C ILE A 253 -9.64 -9.15 -9.61
N VAL A 254 -9.83 -8.40 -8.53
CA VAL A 254 -10.85 -8.68 -7.53
C VAL A 254 -11.68 -7.43 -7.27
N VAL A 255 -12.99 -7.58 -7.34
CA VAL A 255 -13.97 -6.53 -7.05
C VAL A 255 -14.73 -6.92 -5.80
N HIS A 256 -14.73 -6.05 -4.80
CA HIS A 256 -15.50 -6.17 -3.57
C HIS A 256 -16.71 -5.26 -3.65
N ALA A 257 -17.92 -5.83 -3.61
CA ALA A 257 -19.16 -5.06 -3.73
C ALA A 257 -20.17 -5.44 -2.64
N GLY A 258 -21.05 -4.50 -2.28
CA GLY A 258 -22.18 -4.76 -1.38
C GLY A 258 -23.30 -5.47 -2.15
N LEU A 259 -23.91 -6.52 -1.57
CA LEU A 259 -25.00 -7.27 -2.23
C LEU A 259 -26.19 -6.39 -2.61
N ARG A 260 -26.45 -5.32 -1.86
CA ARG A 260 -27.53 -4.36 -2.13
C ARG A 260 -27.20 -3.41 -3.29
N ASP A 261 -25.93 -3.30 -3.63
CA ASP A 261 -25.40 -2.39 -4.64
C ASP A 261 -25.09 -3.13 -5.93
N ILE A 262 -25.64 -4.33 -6.14
CA ILE A 262 -25.40 -5.18 -7.30
C ILE A 262 -26.73 -5.52 -7.96
N GLU A 263 -26.71 -5.61 -9.28
CA GLU A 263 -27.86 -6.02 -10.09
C GLU A 263 -28.30 -7.44 -9.74
N ASN A 264 -29.60 -7.73 -9.83
CA ASN A 264 -30.06 -9.11 -9.77
C ASN A 264 -29.46 -9.91 -10.93
N TYR A 265 -29.22 -11.21 -10.72
CA TYR A 265 -28.64 -12.12 -11.72
C TYR A 265 -27.23 -11.69 -12.20
N TYR A 266 -26.43 -11.12 -11.30
CA TYR A 266 -25.10 -10.60 -11.63
C TYR A 266 -24.15 -11.67 -12.19
N GLN A 267 -24.29 -12.93 -11.78
CA GLN A 267 -23.44 -14.01 -12.29
C GLN A 267 -23.76 -14.29 -13.75
N GLU A 268 -25.04 -14.43 -14.06
CA GLU A 268 -25.55 -14.65 -15.41
C GLU A 268 -25.16 -13.50 -16.33
N ASN A 269 -25.31 -12.24 -15.87
CA ASN A 269 -24.94 -11.05 -16.64
C ASN A 269 -23.42 -10.98 -16.90
N ILE A 270 -22.58 -11.37 -15.94
CA ILE A 270 -21.12 -11.37 -16.11
C ILE A 270 -20.67 -12.47 -17.09
N LEU A 271 -21.34 -13.62 -17.06
CA LEU A 271 -21.04 -14.76 -17.92
C LEU A 271 -21.68 -14.66 -19.31
N GLU A 272 -22.60 -13.73 -19.50
CA GLU A 272 -23.35 -13.57 -20.75
C GLU A 272 -22.41 -13.38 -21.94
N GLY A 273 -22.60 -14.21 -22.98
CA GLY A 273 -21.81 -14.17 -24.21
C GLY A 273 -20.38 -14.70 -24.10
N LEU A 274 -19.95 -15.20 -22.93
CA LEU A 274 -18.66 -15.85 -22.76
C LEU A 274 -18.77 -17.36 -23.03
N LEU A 275 -17.76 -17.95 -23.66
CA LEU A 275 -17.58 -19.40 -23.69
C LEU A 275 -16.85 -19.82 -22.41
N TYR A 276 -17.55 -20.55 -21.55
CA TYR A 276 -17.02 -20.97 -20.25
C TYR A 276 -17.38 -22.42 -19.93
N GLN A 277 -16.61 -23.01 -19.01
CA GLN A 277 -16.89 -24.31 -18.41
C GLN A 277 -16.95 -24.17 -16.89
N GLN A 278 -18.00 -24.68 -16.25
CA GLN A 278 -18.06 -24.70 -14.78
C GLN A 278 -17.02 -25.68 -14.23
N LEU A 279 -16.23 -25.21 -13.27
CA LEU A 279 -15.22 -26.02 -12.58
C LEU A 279 -15.83 -26.82 -11.41
N PRO A 280 -15.19 -27.92 -10.99
CA PRO A 280 -15.59 -28.70 -9.84
C PRO A 280 -15.67 -27.88 -8.53
N ASN A 281 -16.58 -28.29 -7.64
CA ASN A 281 -16.84 -27.57 -6.37
C ASN A 281 -15.69 -27.62 -5.35
N ASP A 282 -14.71 -28.50 -5.55
CA ASP A 282 -13.50 -28.62 -4.73
C ASP A 282 -12.34 -27.73 -5.24
N TRP A 283 -12.55 -27.02 -6.34
CA TRP A 283 -11.57 -26.08 -6.88
C TRP A 283 -11.48 -24.84 -5.97
N THR A 284 -10.29 -24.53 -5.45
CA THR A 284 -10.09 -23.41 -4.51
C THR A 284 -9.41 -22.21 -5.17
N CYS A 285 -10.04 -21.03 -5.08
CA CYS A 285 -9.41 -19.77 -5.46
C CYS A 285 -8.45 -19.28 -4.37
N GLU A 286 -7.19 -19.00 -4.71
CA GLU A 286 -6.26 -18.36 -3.78
C GLU A 286 -6.84 -17.02 -3.25
N SER A 287 -6.77 -16.82 -1.95
CA SER A 287 -7.15 -15.57 -1.31
C SER A 287 -6.16 -14.45 -1.70
N PHE A 288 -6.64 -13.20 -1.78
CA PHE A 288 -5.75 -12.05 -1.94
C PHE A 288 -4.87 -11.94 -0.71
N ALA A 289 -3.56 -11.71 -0.87
CA ALA A 289 -2.70 -11.29 0.23
C ALA A 289 -2.98 -9.79 0.50
N GLY A 290 -3.62 -9.46 1.62
CA GLY A 290 -3.81 -8.09 2.10
C GLY A 290 -5.24 -7.53 2.08
N GLY A 291 -6.21 -8.21 1.47
CA GLY A 291 -7.59 -7.71 1.38
C GLY A 291 -8.35 -7.71 2.73
N PRO A 292 -9.40 -6.89 2.89
CA PRO A 292 -10.14 -6.74 4.16
C PRO A 292 -10.85 -8.03 4.63
N PHE A 293 -10.93 -9.04 3.77
CA PHE A 293 -11.61 -10.31 4.02
C PHE A 293 -10.66 -11.51 4.10
N LEU A 294 -9.35 -11.28 4.29
CA LEU A 294 -8.32 -12.32 4.33
C LEU A 294 -8.60 -13.48 5.31
N ARG A 295 -9.44 -13.23 6.33
CA ARG A 295 -9.76 -14.17 7.41
C ARG A 295 -11.20 -14.66 7.39
N GLU A 296 -11.99 -14.27 6.39
CA GLU A 296 -13.42 -14.61 6.34
C GLU A 296 -13.65 -15.82 5.43
N HIS A 297 -14.39 -16.80 5.94
CA HIS A 297 -14.85 -17.93 5.14
C HIS A 297 -15.92 -17.45 4.16
N MET A 298 -15.50 -17.20 2.92
CA MET A 298 -16.37 -16.85 1.82
C MET A 298 -17.09 -18.11 1.29
N THR A 299 -18.38 -17.98 0.99
CA THR A 299 -19.11 -19.03 0.27
C THR A 299 -18.84 -18.88 -1.22
N ASP A 300 -18.29 -19.93 -1.85
CA ASP A 300 -18.18 -20.00 -3.30
C ASP A 300 -19.56 -20.23 -3.92
N ASN A 301 -19.98 -19.28 -4.76
CA ASN A 301 -21.28 -19.31 -5.44
C ASN A 301 -21.17 -19.86 -6.88
N GLY A 302 -19.96 -20.04 -7.39
CA GLY A 302 -19.69 -20.58 -8.72
C GLY A 302 -18.28 -20.22 -9.18
N ILE A 303 -17.65 -21.17 -9.88
CA ILE A 303 -16.31 -21.02 -10.46
C ILE A 303 -16.36 -21.50 -11.90
N TYR A 304 -15.91 -20.66 -12.82
CA TYR A 304 -16.05 -20.86 -14.26
C TYR A 304 -14.71 -20.63 -14.95
N GLU A 305 -14.21 -21.61 -15.68
CA GLU A 305 -13.02 -21.48 -16.53
C GLU A 305 -13.39 -20.81 -17.85
N VAL A 306 -12.57 -19.87 -18.29
CA VAL A 306 -12.58 -19.27 -19.62
C VAL A 306 -11.18 -19.40 -20.23
N GLN A 307 -11.11 -19.31 -21.56
CA GLN A 307 -9.87 -19.46 -22.30
C GLN A 307 -9.64 -18.26 -23.21
N ARG A 308 -8.40 -17.77 -23.27
CA ARG A 308 -7.97 -16.70 -24.15
C ARG A 308 -7.78 -17.22 -25.57
N GLU A 309 -8.33 -16.51 -26.55
CA GLU A 309 -8.33 -16.92 -27.96
C GLU A 309 -6.93 -16.88 -28.59
N ALA A 310 -6.10 -15.92 -28.17
CA ALA A 310 -4.82 -15.65 -28.80
C ALA A 310 -3.74 -16.72 -28.53
N ASP A 311 -3.67 -17.24 -27.30
CA ASP A 311 -2.61 -18.14 -26.83
C ASP A 311 -3.12 -19.37 -26.07
N GLY A 312 -4.43 -19.52 -25.94
CA GLY A 312 -5.04 -20.63 -25.22
C GLY A 312 -4.86 -20.56 -23.70
N GLN A 313 -4.36 -19.44 -23.15
CA GLN A 313 -4.18 -19.25 -21.73
C GLN A 313 -5.52 -19.35 -21.00
N LYS A 314 -5.53 -20.06 -19.87
CA LYS A 314 -6.73 -20.28 -19.07
C LYS A 314 -6.85 -19.22 -17.98
N ALA A 315 -8.07 -18.86 -17.66
CA ALA A 315 -8.40 -18.04 -16.52
C ALA A 315 -9.68 -18.56 -15.87
N ALA A 316 -9.91 -18.21 -14.60
CA ALA A 316 -11.16 -18.53 -13.94
C ALA A 316 -11.84 -17.29 -13.37
N ILE A 317 -13.17 -17.31 -13.49
CA ILE A 317 -14.10 -16.35 -12.91
C ILE A 317 -14.70 -17.01 -11.67
N CYS A 318 -14.53 -16.40 -10.51
CA CYS A 318 -15.02 -16.92 -9.24
C CYS A 318 -15.94 -15.88 -8.58
N PHE A 319 -17.13 -16.33 -8.18
CA PHE A 319 -18.08 -15.53 -7.44
C PHE A 319 -18.13 -16.03 -6.01
N GLN A 320 -17.89 -15.13 -5.07
CA GLN A 320 -17.92 -15.43 -3.64
C GLN A 320 -18.86 -14.48 -2.92
N SER A 321 -19.42 -14.91 -1.79
CA SER A 321 -20.21 -14.03 -0.94
C SER A 321 -20.01 -14.30 0.54
N PHE A 322 -20.12 -13.24 1.34
CA PHE A 322 -20.08 -13.30 2.79
C PHE A 322 -20.78 -12.08 3.42
N ARG A 323 -21.67 -12.33 4.39
CA ARG A 323 -22.36 -11.31 5.20
C ARG A 323 -22.83 -10.08 4.41
N GLY A 324 -23.52 -10.29 3.29
CA GLY A 324 -24.05 -9.21 2.46
C GLY A 324 -23.01 -8.48 1.60
N SER A 325 -21.80 -9.01 1.47
CA SER A 325 -20.79 -8.62 0.48
C SER A 325 -20.65 -9.71 -0.58
N VAL A 326 -20.31 -9.31 -1.80
CA VAL A 326 -20.03 -10.19 -2.94
C VAL A 326 -18.64 -9.85 -3.47
N LEU A 327 -17.92 -10.87 -3.90
CA LEU A 327 -16.64 -10.75 -4.59
C LEU A 327 -16.78 -11.28 -6.01
N TRP A 328 -16.29 -10.52 -6.97
CA TRP A 328 -16.04 -11.00 -8.33
C TRP A 328 -14.54 -11.11 -8.51
N LYS A 329 -14.07 -12.31 -8.79
CA LYS A 329 -12.65 -12.57 -9.01
C LYS A 329 -12.46 -13.04 -10.44
N PHE A 330 -11.45 -12.52 -11.09
CA PHE A 330 -10.95 -13.06 -12.35
C PHE A 330 -9.44 -13.16 -12.26
N PHE A 331 -8.90 -14.35 -12.51
CA PHE A 331 -7.47 -14.61 -12.43
C PHE A 331 -7.02 -15.60 -13.49
N VAL A 332 -5.83 -15.35 -14.00
CA VAL A 332 -5.13 -16.15 -15.00
C VAL A 332 -4.43 -17.33 -14.30
N VAL A 333 -4.55 -18.54 -14.86
CA VAL A 333 -4.08 -19.81 -14.27
C VAL A 333 -2.74 -20.24 -14.84
#